data_AF-A0A6P8BG31-F1
#
_entry.id   AF-A0A6P8BG31-F1
#
_cell.length_a   1.000
_cell.length_b   1.000
_cell.length_c   1.000
_cell.angle_alpha   90.00
_cell.angle_beta   90.00
_cell.angle_gamma   90.00
#
_symmetry.space_group_name_H-M   'P 1'
#
loop_
_entity.id
_entity.type
_entity.pdbx_description
1 polymer ?
#
loop_
_entity_poly.entity_id
_entity_poly.type
_entity_poly.pdbx_seq_one_letter_code
_entity_poly.pdbx_strand_id
1 'polypeptide(L)'
;MQLVNILPFITLVTATTLQKRCSPLRDPEYYGGYLPPAPCWQSFTTACTPILAPGTEMYVSSNHSTAVVFGVQGYCFDTIREEQARAADGRKTYGWQQQHGNLTRVGDSDVLVISGMSKEAIERYQALLHPEEHVQ
;
A
#
# COMPACT_ATOMS: atom_id res chain seq x y z
N MET A 1 46.16 -3.53 -40.40
CA MET A 1 45.02 -4.42 -40.17
C MET A 1 44.90 -4.67 -38.68
N GLN A 2 43.93 -4.05 -38.01
CA GLN A 2 43.64 -4.25 -36.59
C GLN A 2 42.30 -4.99 -36.49
N LEU A 3 42.32 -6.19 -35.94
CA LEU A 3 41.15 -7.02 -35.65
C LEU A 3 40.55 -6.57 -34.32
N VAL A 4 39.38 -5.92 -34.37
CA VAL A 4 38.56 -5.63 -33.20
C VAL A 4 37.70 -6.86 -32.92
N ASN A 5 38.06 -7.62 -31.88
CA ASN A 5 37.20 -8.66 -31.30
C ASN A 5 36.06 -7.97 -30.53
N ILE A 6 34.84 -8.05 -31.06
CA ILE A 6 33.62 -7.61 -30.37
C ILE A 6 33.05 -8.82 -29.63
N LEU A 7 33.18 -8.83 -28.30
CA LEU A 7 32.47 -9.77 -27.43
C LEU A 7 31.02 -9.30 -27.24
N PRO A 8 30.01 -10.17 -27.38
CA PRO A 8 28.64 -9.82 -27.04
C PRO A 8 28.47 -9.90 -25.52
N PHE A 9 28.24 -8.74 -24.88
CA PHE A 9 27.72 -8.69 -23.53
C PHE A 9 26.25 -9.17 -23.55
N ILE A 10 26.03 -10.41 -23.11
CA ILE A 10 24.68 -10.92 -22.83
C ILE A 10 24.26 -10.31 -21.49
N THR A 11 23.43 -9.26 -21.52
CA THR A 11 22.76 -8.75 -20.33
C THR A 11 21.66 -9.73 -19.94
N LEU A 12 21.91 -10.53 -18.91
CA LEU A 12 20.88 -11.27 -18.19
C LEU A 12 19.97 -10.24 -17.49
N VAL A 13 18.88 -9.86 -18.15
CA VAL A 13 17.76 -9.19 -17.48
C VAL A 13 17.16 -10.23 -16.53
N THR A 14 17.54 -10.17 -15.25
CA THR A 14 16.80 -10.86 -14.21
C THR A 14 15.44 -10.18 -14.11
N ALA A 15 14.44 -10.78 -14.74
CA ALA A 15 13.05 -10.44 -14.47
C ALA A 15 12.82 -10.67 -12.97
N THR A 16 12.85 -9.60 -12.18
CA THR A 16 12.39 -9.63 -10.80
C THR A 16 10.90 -9.92 -10.85
N THR A 17 10.55 -11.19 -10.67
CA THR A 17 9.16 -11.58 -10.49
C THR A 17 8.68 -10.89 -9.21
N LEU A 18 7.83 -9.89 -9.37
CA LEU A 18 7.23 -9.16 -8.26
C LEU A 18 6.33 -10.13 -7.48
N GLN A 19 6.88 -10.83 -6.49
CA GLN A 19 6.10 -11.73 -5.65
C GLN A 19 5.13 -10.90 -4.80
N LYS A 20 3.84 -11.08 -5.05
CA LYS A 20 2.75 -10.49 -4.26
C LYS A 20 2.86 -11.01 -2.83
N ARG A 21 3.03 -10.11 -1.85
CA ARG A 21 3.25 -10.47 -0.45
C ARG A 21 1.96 -10.27 0.35
N CYS A 22 1.40 -11.36 0.86
CA CYS A 22 0.24 -11.36 1.78
C CYS A 22 0.61 -11.78 3.22
N SER A 23 1.90 -11.95 3.53
CA SER A 23 2.39 -12.26 4.88
C SER A 23 3.32 -11.16 5.40
N PRO A 24 3.31 -10.87 6.71
CA PRO A 24 4.28 -9.96 7.33
C PRO A 24 5.72 -10.42 7.12
N LEU A 25 6.65 -9.46 6.99
CA LEU A 25 8.09 -9.73 6.96
C LEU A 25 8.70 -9.23 8.26
N ARG A 26 9.38 -10.11 9.00
CA ARG A 26 10.05 -9.73 10.25
C ARG A 26 11.20 -8.76 9.97
N ASP A 27 11.18 -7.62 10.64
CA ASP A 27 12.25 -6.63 10.60
C ASP A 27 12.13 -5.74 11.85
N PRO A 28 13.10 -5.80 12.78
CA PRO A 28 13.03 -5.12 14.07
C PRO A 28 13.04 -3.59 13.97
N GLU A 29 13.41 -3.02 12.82
CA GLU A 29 13.41 -1.56 12.66
C GLU A 29 12.01 -0.99 12.47
N TYR A 30 11.05 -1.79 12.03
CA TYR A 30 9.66 -1.37 11.89
C TYR A 30 8.93 -1.36 13.23
N TYR A 31 7.88 -0.55 13.33
CA TYR A 31 6.92 -0.66 14.44
C TYR A 31 6.36 -2.09 14.52
N GLY A 32 6.24 -2.64 15.72
CA GLY A 32 5.85 -4.04 15.95
C GLY A 32 6.90 -5.08 15.52
N GLY A 33 8.05 -4.70 14.97
CA GLY A 33 9.11 -5.61 14.55
C GLY A 33 8.82 -6.38 13.26
N TYR A 34 7.89 -5.89 12.44
CA TYR A 34 7.59 -6.45 11.12
C TYR A 34 7.06 -5.38 10.16
N LEU A 35 7.26 -5.60 8.87
CA LEU A 35 6.58 -4.88 7.79
C LEU A 35 5.26 -5.61 7.46
N PRO A 36 4.08 -5.01 7.67
CA PRO A 36 2.80 -5.62 7.34
C PRO A 36 2.61 -5.71 5.82
N PRO A 37 1.89 -6.73 5.30
CA PRO A 37 1.68 -6.93 3.86
C PRO A 37 0.77 -5.88 3.21
N ALA A 38 -0.09 -5.23 3.99
CA ALA A 38 -1.01 -4.19 3.58
C ALA A 38 -1.23 -3.20 4.73
N PRO A 39 -1.79 -2.01 4.46
CA PRO A 39 -2.30 -1.16 5.52
C PRO A 39 -3.44 -1.83 6.31
N CYS A 40 -3.64 -1.41 7.56
CA CYS A 40 -4.57 -2.05 8.49
C CYS A 40 -6.07 -1.92 8.12
N TRP A 41 -6.42 -1.11 7.12
CA TRP A 41 -7.77 -1.04 6.54
C TRP A 41 -7.96 -1.97 5.32
N GLN A 42 -6.94 -2.74 4.96
CA GLN A 42 -6.97 -3.75 3.91
C GLN A 42 -6.57 -5.12 4.46
N SER A 43 -6.92 -6.16 3.72
CA SER A 43 -6.52 -7.54 3.99
C SER A 43 -6.30 -8.29 2.67
N PHE A 44 -6.15 -9.61 2.78
CA PHE A 44 -6.00 -10.49 1.63
C PHE A 44 -6.93 -11.70 1.76
N THR A 45 -7.40 -12.18 0.61
CA THR A 45 -8.01 -13.52 0.53
C THR A 45 -6.96 -14.61 0.74
N THR A 46 -7.40 -15.84 0.90
CA THR A 46 -6.52 -17.03 0.92
C THR A 46 -5.70 -17.17 -0.36
N ALA A 47 -6.18 -16.64 -1.48
CA ALA A 47 -5.49 -16.58 -2.77
C ALA A 47 -4.56 -15.35 -2.90
N CYS A 48 -4.28 -14.62 -1.81
CA CYS A 48 -3.40 -13.45 -1.81
C CYS A 48 -3.96 -12.27 -2.66
N THR A 49 -5.28 -12.19 -2.85
CA THR A 49 -5.94 -11.07 -3.54
C THR A 49 -6.25 -9.97 -2.52
N PRO A 50 -5.86 -8.71 -2.76
CA PRO A 50 -6.16 -7.62 -1.83
C PRO A 50 -7.66 -7.43 -1.75
N ILE A 51 -8.15 -7.14 -0.55
CA ILE A 51 -9.53 -6.81 -0.24
C ILE A 51 -9.55 -5.70 0.82
N LEU A 52 -10.72 -5.08 1.02
CA LEU A 52 -10.96 -4.32 2.24
C LEU A 52 -10.89 -5.24 3.47
N ALA A 53 -10.40 -4.71 4.58
CA ALA A 53 -10.42 -5.46 5.84
C ALA A 53 -11.87 -5.82 6.22
N PRO A 54 -12.12 -7.00 6.83
CA PRO A 54 -13.47 -7.36 7.25
C PRO A 54 -14.10 -6.29 8.15
N GLY A 55 -15.32 -5.88 7.84
CA GLY A 55 -16.03 -4.83 8.57
C GLY A 55 -15.71 -3.41 8.13
N THR A 56 -14.90 -3.21 7.08
CA THR A 56 -14.67 -1.90 6.48
C THR A 56 -15.40 -1.73 5.15
N GLU A 57 -15.81 -0.50 4.87
CA GLU A 57 -16.39 -0.07 3.60
C GLU A 57 -15.57 1.11 3.07
N MET A 58 -15.51 1.28 1.75
CA MET A 58 -14.74 2.36 1.15
C MET A 58 -15.46 3.02 -0.01
N TYR A 59 -15.38 4.34 -0.06
CA TYR A 59 -15.80 5.17 -1.19
C TYR A 59 -14.59 5.90 -1.76
N VAL A 60 -14.45 5.90 -3.08
CA VAL A 60 -13.34 6.55 -3.78
C VAL A 60 -13.88 7.63 -4.70
N SER A 61 -13.37 8.84 -4.56
CA SER A 61 -13.58 9.93 -5.50
C SER A 61 -12.30 10.24 -6.25
N SER A 62 -12.27 9.87 -7.53
CA SER A 62 -11.16 10.22 -8.43
C SER A 62 -11.04 11.72 -8.62
N ASN A 63 -12.17 12.43 -8.77
CA ASN A 63 -12.22 13.88 -8.96
C ASN A 63 -11.64 14.67 -7.78
N HIS A 64 -11.81 14.15 -6.57
CA HIS A 64 -11.29 14.78 -5.35
C HIS A 64 -9.98 14.16 -4.86
N SER A 65 -9.40 13.21 -5.60
CA SER A 65 -8.22 12.45 -5.17
C SER A 65 -8.33 11.97 -3.72
N THR A 66 -9.51 11.46 -3.36
CA THR A 66 -9.87 11.15 -1.97
C THR A 66 -10.56 9.80 -1.87
N ALA A 67 -10.24 9.04 -0.83
CA ALA A 67 -11.03 7.90 -0.38
C ALA A 67 -11.51 8.11 1.05
N VAL A 68 -12.69 7.58 1.37
CA VAL A 68 -13.25 7.53 2.72
C VAL A 68 -13.44 6.07 3.08
N VAL A 69 -12.88 5.65 4.21
CA VAL A 69 -12.96 4.28 4.72
C VAL A 69 -13.70 4.29 6.05
N PHE A 70 -14.76 3.50 6.14
CA PHE A 70 -15.61 3.36 7.32
C PHE A 70 -15.26 2.06 8.06
N GLY A 71 -15.60 1.97 9.35
CA GLY A 71 -15.39 0.75 10.16
C GLY A 71 -13.92 0.47 10.51
N VAL A 72 -13.04 1.46 10.41
CA VAL A 72 -11.61 1.29 10.70
C VAL A 72 -11.41 1.07 12.19
N GLN A 73 -10.78 -0.04 12.56
CA GLN A 73 -10.57 -0.42 13.96
C GLN A 73 -9.62 0.55 14.69
N GLY A 74 -9.85 0.78 15.99
CA GLY A 74 -9.08 1.74 16.80
C GLY A 74 -7.56 1.57 16.74
N TYR A 75 -7.07 0.32 16.79
CA TYR A 75 -5.63 0.02 16.70
C TYR A 75 -5.00 0.53 15.39
N CYS A 76 -5.79 0.60 14.32
CA CYS A 76 -5.32 1.07 13.01
C CYS A 76 -4.98 2.56 13.07
N PHE A 77 -5.78 3.37 13.77
CA PHE A 77 -5.48 4.78 13.99
C PHE A 77 -4.26 5.00 14.89
N ASP A 78 -4.06 4.14 15.90
CA ASP A 78 -2.83 4.17 16.71
C ASP A 78 -1.60 3.85 15.85
N THR A 79 -1.74 2.92 14.91
CA THR A 79 -0.67 2.53 13.98
C THR A 79 -0.36 3.64 12.97
N ILE A 80 -1.39 4.29 12.42
CA ILE A 80 -1.25 5.46 11.52
C ILE A 80 -0.54 6.60 12.26
N ARG A 81 -0.93 6.88 13.51
CA ARG A 81 -0.28 7.92 14.33
C ARG A 81 1.19 7.62 14.58
N GLU A 82 1.53 6.38 14.92
CA GLU A 82 2.94 5.97 15.07
C GLU A 82 3.70 6.08 13.75
N GLU A 83 3.11 5.67 12.63
CA GLU A 83 3.76 5.82 11.32
C GLU A 83 4.05 7.29 10.97
N GLN A 84 3.10 8.19 11.24
CA GLN A 84 3.28 9.63 11.04
C GLN A 84 4.36 10.21 11.97
N ALA A 85 4.39 9.80 13.25
CA ALA A 85 5.43 10.20 14.18
C ALA A 85 6.82 9.69 13.73
N ARG A 86 6.90 8.45 13.26
CA ARG A 86 8.11 7.86 12.71
C ARG A 86 8.60 8.62 11.48
N ALA A 87 7.71 9.00 10.58
CA ALA A 87 8.04 9.82 9.41
C ALA A 87 8.64 11.17 9.84
N ALA A 88 8.03 11.84 10.83
CA ALA A 88 8.52 13.11 11.35
C ALA A 88 9.90 13.00 12.01
N ASP A 89 10.18 11.87 12.65
CA ASP A 89 11.46 11.57 13.30
C ASP A 89 12.53 11.03 12.34
N GLY A 90 12.22 10.82 11.06
CA GLY A 90 13.12 10.16 10.10
C GLY A 90 13.36 8.67 10.38
N ARG A 91 12.48 8.03 11.17
CA ARG A 91 12.50 6.59 11.46
C ARG A 91 11.85 5.83 10.31
N LYS A 92 12.21 4.55 10.15
CA LYS A 92 11.64 3.66 9.12
C LYS A 92 10.11 3.55 9.27
N THR A 93 9.37 3.82 8.20
CA THR A 93 7.90 3.74 8.14
C THR A 93 7.44 2.64 7.19
N TYR A 94 6.17 2.22 7.26
CA TYR A 94 5.60 1.27 6.30
C TYR A 94 5.43 1.86 4.91
N GLY A 95 5.50 3.19 4.78
CA GLY A 95 5.38 3.91 3.53
C GLY A 95 3.93 4.19 3.16
N TRP A 96 2.98 4.10 4.11
CA TRP A 96 1.55 4.18 3.80
C TRP A 96 1.16 5.56 3.26
N GLN A 97 1.72 6.65 3.81
CA GLN A 97 1.42 7.99 3.29
C GLN A 97 1.91 8.17 1.85
N GLN A 98 3.09 7.63 1.53
CA GLN A 98 3.65 7.69 0.19
C GLN A 98 2.84 6.83 -0.80
N GLN A 99 2.32 5.68 -0.36
CA GLN A 99 1.61 4.74 -1.21
C GLN A 99 0.13 5.09 -1.41
N HIS A 100 -0.49 5.76 -0.44
CA HIS A 100 -1.93 5.95 -0.40
C HIS A 100 -2.37 7.41 -0.38
N GLY A 101 -1.56 8.33 0.12
CA GLY A 101 -1.94 9.72 0.37
C GLY A 101 -1.99 10.07 1.85
N ASN A 102 -2.49 11.26 2.17
CA ASN A 102 -2.58 11.76 3.54
C ASN A 102 -3.69 11.03 4.32
N LEU A 103 -3.30 10.40 5.42
CA LEU A 103 -4.16 9.60 6.28
C LEU A 103 -4.69 10.47 7.43
N THR A 104 -6.00 10.63 7.54
CA THR A 104 -6.61 11.49 8.57
C THR A 104 -7.84 10.82 9.17
N ARG A 105 -7.85 10.68 10.50
CA ARG A 105 -9.04 10.24 11.23
C ARG A 105 -10.04 11.40 11.35
N VAL A 106 -11.32 11.12 11.16
CA VAL A 106 -12.38 12.11 11.37
C VAL A 106 -12.75 12.14 12.86
N GLY A 107 -12.21 13.10 13.60
CA GLY A 107 -12.44 13.21 15.05
C GLY A 107 -12.16 11.89 15.78
N ASP A 108 -13.07 11.50 16.68
CA ASP A 108 -13.01 10.22 17.40
C ASP A 108 -13.83 9.10 16.74
N SER A 109 -14.24 9.26 15.47
CA SER A 109 -15.00 8.23 14.74
C SER A 109 -14.12 7.06 14.27
N ASP A 110 -14.73 6.06 13.66
CA ASP A 110 -14.10 4.94 12.97
C ASP A 110 -13.84 5.23 11.48
N VAL A 111 -13.86 6.51 11.09
CA VAL A 111 -13.70 6.95 9.69
C VAL A 111 -12.28 7.46 9.42
N LEU A 112 -11.64 6.85 8.41
CA LEU A 112 -10.38 7.28 7.83
C LEU A 112 -10.64 8.00 6.50
N VAL A 113 -10.15 9.22 6.37
CA VAL A 113 -10.08 9.94 5.09
C VAL A 113 -8.65 9.83 4.57
N ILE A 114 -8.52 9.41 3.32
CA ILE A 114 -7.27 9.35 2.57
C ILE A 114 -7.34 10.42 1.50
N SER A 115 -6.59 11.51 1.65
CA SER A 115 -6.63 12.66 0.73
C SER A 115 -5.33 12.83 -0.04
N GLY A 116 -5.36 13.57 -1.15
CA GLY A 116 -4.16 13.82 -1.96
C GLY A 116 -3.60 12.55 -2.59
N MET A 117 -4.48 11.59 -2.91
CA MET A 117 -4.08 10.32 -3.52
C MET A 117 -3.51 10.55 -4.93
N SER A 118 -2.46 9.81 -5.29
CA SER A 118 -1.97 9.79 -6.67
C SER A 118 -2.96 9.07 -7.59
N LYS A 119 -2.79 9.24 -8.91
CA LYS A 119 -3.62 8.54 -9.90
C LYS A 119 -3.51 7.02 -9.74
N GLU A 120 -2.31 6.52 -9.50
CA GLU A 120 -2.03 5.10 -9.29
C GLU A 120 -2.68 4.57 -8.01
N ALA A 121 -2.76 5.38 -6.95
CA ALA A 121 -3.45 5.01 -5.72
C ALA A 121 -4.97 4.95 -5.94
N ILE A 122 -5.54 5.90 -6.67
CA ILE A 122 -6.97 5.90 -7.05
C ILE A 122 -7.30 4.65 -7.85
N GLU A 123 -6.55 4.36 -8.91
CA GLU A 123 -6.75 3.18 -9.78
C GLU A 123 -6.68 1.88 -8.96
N ARG A 124 -5.73 1.79 -8.01
CA ARG A 124 -5.61 0.63 -7.13
C ARG A 124 -6.82 0.47 -6.21
N TYR A 125 -7.35 1.56 -5.65
CA TYR A 125 -8.54 1.49 -4.81
C TYR A 125 -9.80 1.21 -5.62
N GLN A 126 -9.92 1.73 -6.84
CA GLN A 126 -11.04 1.39 -7.73
C GLN A 126 -11.02 -0.09 -8.12
N ALA A 127 -9.85 -0.64 -8.46
CA ALA A 127 -9.69 -2.07 -8.73
C ALA A 127 -10.02 -2.96 -7.52
N LEU A 128 -9.83 -2.44 -6.30
CA LEU A 128 -10.21 -3.13 -5.06
C LEU A 128 -11.74 -3.23 -4.90
N LEU A 129 -12.46 -2.20 -5.33
CA LEU A 129 -13.92 -2.10 -5.23
C LEU A 129 -14.64 -2.77 -6.41
N HIS A 130 -14.00 -2.84 -7.58
CA HIS A 130 -14.55 -3.39 -8.82
C HIS A 130 -13.62 -4.46 -9.41
N PRO A 131 -13.40 -5.59 -8.72
CA PRO A 131 -12.46 -6.62 -9.17
C PRO A 131 -12.87 -7.29 -10.50
N GLU A 132 -14.13 -7.19 -10.90
CA GLU A 132 -14.68 -7.83 -12.11
C GLU A 132 -14.44 -7.01 -13.41
N GLU A 133 -14.13 -5.72 -13.32
CA GLU A 133 -13.94 -4.85 -14.50
C GLU A 133 -12.52 -4.91 -15.10
N HIS A 134 -11.60 -5.62 -14.44
CA HIS A 134 -10.20 -5.77 -14.88
C HIS A 134 -9.90 -7.14 -15.52
N VAL A 135 -10.93 -7.95 -15.79
CA VAL A 135 -10.85 -9.20 -16.55
C VAL A 135 -11.59 -9.04 -17.89
N GLN A 136 -11.07 -8.18 -18.77
CA GLN A 136 -11.40 -8.17 -20.20
C GLN A 136 -10.15 -7.90 -21.03
#